data_AF-A0A3E4QNQ0-F1
#
_entry.id   AF-A0A3E4QNQ0-F1
#
_cell.length_a   1.000
_cell.length_b   1.000
_cell.length_c   1.000
_cell.angle_alpha   90.00
_cell.angle_beta   90.00
_cell.angle_gamma   90.00
#
_symmetry.space_group_name_H-M   'P 1'
#
loop_
_entity.id
_entity.type
_entity.pdbx_description
1 polymer ?
#
loop_
_entity_poly.entity_id
_entity_poly.type
_entity_poly.pdbx_seq_one_letter_code
_entity_poly.pdbx_strand_id
1 'polypeptide(L)' 'MKNLEHYFGTPEAAARMEVVWHSWPFRIEVDRAWGASRCTSCHQRIADFDSEDAYRAWLDAEHDDGTISFEG' A
#
# COMPACT_ATOMS: atom_id res chain seq x y z
N MET A 1 7.68 -14.36 0.42
CA MET A 1 7.72 -13.34 -0.66
C MET A 1 7.67 -11.99 0.04
N LYS A 2 8.52 -11.02 -0.29
CA LYS A 2 8.50 -9.72 0.40
C LYS A 2 7.29 -8.89 -0.02
N ASN A 3 6.84 -7.96 0.81
CA ASN A 3 5.80 -6.99 0.42
C ASN A 3 6.17 -6.23 -0.85
N LEU A 4 7.44 -5.85 -0.99
CA LEU A 4 7.95 -5.24 -2.22
C LEU A 4 7.68 -6.11 -3.46
N GLU A 5 8.00 -7.40 -3.39
CA GLU A 5 7.81 -8.32 -4.51
C GLU A 5 6.33 -8.60 -4.80
N HIS A 6 5.50 -8.67 -3.75
CA HIS A 6 4.07 -8.90 -3.89
C HIS A 6 3.34 -7.69 -4.51
N TYR A 7 3.61 -6.49 -4.00
CA TYR A 7 2.89 -5.26 -4.36
C TYR A 7 3.51 -4.51 -5.53
N PHE A 8 4.84 -4.55 -5.69
CA PHE A 8 5.58 -3.81 -6.70
C PHE A 8 6.36 -4.72 -7.68
N GLY A 9 6.28 -6.04 -7.55
CA GLY A 9 7.08 -6.98 -8.35
C GLY A 9 6.67 -7.08 -9.83
N THR A 10 5.50 -6.58 -10.21
CA THR A 10 5.09 -6.49 -11.63
C THR A 10 4.68 -5.07 -12.01
N PRO A 11 4.87 -4.65 -13.27
CA PRO A 11 4.47 -3.32 -13.71
C PRO A 11 2.96 -3.08 -13.54
N GLU A 12 2.14 -4.12 -13.67
CA GLU A 12 0.69 -4.03 -13.45
C GLU A 12 0.34 -3.86 -11.97
N ALA A 13 1.04 -4.54 -11.06
CA ALA A 13 0.83 -4.37 -9.62
C ALA A 13 1.32 -2.99 -9.16
N ALA A 14 2.51 -2.57 -9.60
CA ALA A 14 3.06 -1.25 -9.30
C ALA A 14 2.19 -0.10 -9.84
N ALA A 15 1.60 -0.26 -11.02
CA ALA A 15 0.68 0.75 -11.59
C ALA A 15 -0.63 0.90 -10.81
N ARG A 16 -0.96 -0.08 -9.97
CA ARG A 16 -2.12 -0.06 -9.07
C ARG A 16 -1.76 0.37 -7.66
N MET A 17 -0.53 0.79 -7.41
CA MET A 17 -0.07 1.21 -6.09
C MET A 17 0.11 2.72 -6.04
N GLU A 18 -0.47 3.34 -5.02
CA GLU A 18 -0.36 4.75 -4.71
C GLU A 18 0.35 4.89 -3.37
N VAL A 19 1.39 5.72 -3.31
CA VAL A 19 2.15 6.00 -2.08
C VAL A 19 2.07 7.50 -1.82
N VAL A 20 1.32 7.88 -0.79
CA VAL A 20 1.05 9.27 -0.45
C VAL A 20 1.92 9.70 0.73
N TRP A 21 2.66 10.80 0.54
CA TRP A 21 3.51 11.40 1.57
C TRP A 21 2.81 12.63 2.12
N HIS A 22 2.37 12.52 3.37
CA HIS A 22 1.83 13.63 4.14
C HIS A 22 2.97 14.33 4.84
N SER A 23 3.13 15.64 4.59
CA SER A 23 4.18 16.42 5.23
C SER A 23 3.82 16.84 6.66
N TRP A 24 2.53 16.89 7.04
CA TRP A 24 2.10 17.33 8.38
C TRP A 24 0.68 16.83 8.74
N PRO A 25 0.51 15.97 9.77
CA PRO A 25 1.56 15.19 10.44
C PRO A 25 2.27 14.27 9.43
N PHE A 26 3.57 14.00 9.66
CA PHE A 26 4.34 13.17 8.75
C PHE A 26 3.76 11.75 8.71
N ARG A 27 3.27 11.33 7.54
CA ARG A 27 2.73 9.98 7.32
C ARG A 27 2.99 9.53 5.88
N ILE A 28 3.21 8.23 5.72
CA ILE A 28 3.32 7.56 4.42
C ILE A 28 2.15 6.58 4.35
N GLU A 29 1.25 6.81 3.41
CA GLU A 29 0.09 5.94 3.17
C GLU A 29 0.34 5.12 1.91
N VAL A 30 0.04 3.83 1.97
CA VAL A 30 0.15 2.90 0.84
C VAL A 30 -1.24 2.41 0.51
N ASP A 31 -1.72 2.77 -0.67
CA ASP A 31 -3.07 2.48 -1.14
C ASP A 31 -3.03 1.69 -2.45
N ARG A 32 -3.90 0.68 -2.55
CA ARG A 32 -4.16 -0.05 -3.79
C ARG A 32 -5.28 0.65 -4.55
N ALA A 33 -4.95 1.22 -5.69
CA ALA A 33 -5.88 1.86 -6.60
C ALA A 33 -6.25 0.94 -7.76
N TRP A 34 -7.53 0.90 -8.12
CA TRP A 34 -8.00 0.27 -9.35
C TRP A 34 -9.08 1.11 -10.02
N GLY A 35 -9.16 1.00 -11.35
CA GLY A 35 -10.25 1.61 -12.10
C GLY A 35 -11.55 0.91 -11.77
N ALA A 36 -12.49 1.62 -11.12
CA ALA A 36 -13.84 1.12 -10.88
C ALA A 36 -14.75 1.40 -12.09
N SER A 37 -14.50 2.48 -12.80
CA SER A 37 -15.12 2.80 -14.09
C SER A 37 -14.22 3.72 -14.91
N ARG A 38 -14.62 4.03 -16.14
CA ARG A 38 -13.87 4.91 -17.06
C ARG A 38 -13.59 6.31 -16.49
N CYS A 39 -14.34 6.74 -15.46
CA CYS A 39 -14.21 8.04 -14.83
C CYS A 39 -14.02 7.96 -13.30
N THR A 40 -13.90 6.76 -12.71
CA THR A 40 -13.78 6.61 -11.25
C THR A 40 -12.71 5.59 -10.89
N SER A 41 -11.92 5.97 -9.89
CA SER A 41 -10.91 5.12 -9.27
C SER A 41 -11.40 4.76 -7.87
N CYS A 42 -11.21 3.50 -7.48
CA CYS A 42 -11.32 3.10 -6.08
C CYS A 42 -9.92 2.94 -5.50
N HIS A 43 -9.81 3.18 -4.21
CA HIS A 43 -8.59 3.07 -3.42
C HIS A 43 -8.89 2.24 -2.18
N GLN A 44 -7.98 1.33 -1.84
CA GLN A 44 -8.00 0.57 -0.61
C GLN A 44 -6.69 0.79 0.12
N ARG A 45 -6.75 1.30 1.35
CA ARG A 45 -5.59 1.42 2.21
C ARG A 45 -5.03 0.07 2.57
N ILE A 46 -3.76 -0.14 2.28
CA ILE A 46 -3.01 -1.37 2.60
C ILE A 46 -2.24 -1.17 3.90
N ALA A 47 -1.57 -0.02 4.05
CA ALA A 47 -0.80 0.30 5.24
C ALA A 47 -0.62 1.82 5.40
N ASP A 48 -0.39 2.26 6.63
CA ASP A 48 0.07 3.61 6.95
C ASP A 48 1.28 3.57 7.89
N PHE A 49 2.18 4.52 7.72
CA PHE A 49 3.43 4.60 8.46
C PHE A 49 3.67 6.03 8.93
N ASP A 50 4.20 6.20 10.14
CA ASP A 50 4.61 7.49 10.69
C ASP A 50 6.08 7.84 10.38
N SER A 51 6.82 6.95 9.70
CA SER A 51 8.26 7.07 9.48
C SER A 51 8.72 6.37 8.20
N GLU A 52 9.73 6.92 7.52
CA GLU A 52 10.36 6.28 6.34
C GLU A 52 10.98 4.92 6.66
N ASP A 53 11.59 4.78 7.84
CA ASP A 53 12.20 3.53 8.27
C ASP A 53 11.15 2.41 8.43
N ALA A 54 9.99 2.75 8.99
CA ALA A 54 8.86 1.83 9.11
C ALA A 54 8.32 1.40 7.75
N TYR A 55 8.19 2.33 6.80
CA TYR A 55 7.81 2.01 5.42
C TYR A 55 8.83 1.07 4.75
N ARG A 56 10.13 1.34 4.90
CA ARG A 56 11.20 0.50 4.35
C ARG A 56 11.24 -0.89 4.99
N ALA A 57 11.06 -0.97 6.31
CA ALA A 57 10.96 -2.23 7.03
C ALA A 57 9.76 -3.06 6.55
N TRP A 58 8.62 -2.42 6.30
CA TRP A 58 7.45 -3.08 5.72
C TRP A 58 7.71 -3.62 4.32
N LEU A 59 8.38 -2.86 3.44
CA LEU A 59 8.75 -3.34 2.10
C LEU A 59 9.65 -4.59 2.14
N ASP A 60 10.56 -4.66 3.11
CA ASP A 60 11.48 -5.80 3.28
C ASP A 60 10.85 -6.99 4.02
N ALA A 61 9.81 -6.74 4.81
CA ALA A 61 9.10 -7.75 5.55
C ALA A 61 8.48 -8.81 4.64
N GLU A 62 8.38 -10.03 5.17
CA GLU A 62 7.63 -11.09 4.51
C GLU A 62 6.17 -10.67 4.38
N HIS A 63 5.63 -10.87 3.17
CA HIS A 63 4.24 -10.63 2.87
C HIS A 63 3.40 -11.64 3.64
N ASP A 64 2.85 -11.15 4.74
CA ASP A 64 1.73 -11.76 5.41
C ASP A 64 0.48 -11.28 4.67
N ASP A 65 -0.27 -12.20 4.04
CA ASP A 65 -1.61 -11.95 3.47
C ASP A 65 -2.59 -11.76 4.64
N GLY A 66 -2.25 -10.84 5.55
CA GLY A 66 -2.95 -10.54 6.77
C GLY A 66 -4.41 -10.34 6.43
N THR A 67 -5.19 -11.40 6.60
CA THR A 67 -6.64 -11.37 6.59
C THR A 67 -6.99 -10.52 7.78
N ILE A 68 -7.03 -9.20 7.58
CA ILE A 68 -7.59 -8.27 8.54
C ILE A 68 -9.09 -8.52 8.48
N SER A 69 -9.56 -9.47 9.29
CA SER A 69 -10.95 -9.53 9.68
C SER A 69 -11.26 -8.19 10.34
N PHE A 70 -11.99 -7.32 9.63
CA PHE A 70 -12.73 -6.27 10.29
C PHE A 70 -13.78 -6.96 11.16
N GLU A 71 -13.44 -7.24 12.42
CA GLU A 71 -14.47 -7.46 13.45
C GLU A 71 -15.22 -6.13 13.59
N GLY A 72 -16.47 -6.14 13.12
CA GLY A 72 -17.49 -5.14 13.40
C GLY A 72 -18.57 -5.72 14.29
#